data_AF-A0A3B0SKA2-F1
#
_entry.id   AF-A0A3B0SKA2-F1
#
_cell.length_a   1.000
_cell.length_b   1.000
_cell.length_c   1.000
_cell.angle_alpha   90.00
_cell.angle_beta   90.00
_cell.angle_gamma   90.00
#
_symmetry.space_group_name_H-M   'P 1'
#
loop_
_entity.id
_entity.type
_entity.pdbx_description
1 polymer ?
#
loop_
_entity_poly.entity_id
_entity_poly.type
_entity_poly.pdbx_seq_one_letter_code
_entity_poly.pdbx_strand_id
1 'polypeptide(L)'
;HGKSHEYLPHEVNYRANIWALKSLGVRRIVGISAVGSLRQNLEPGDLCLADQYFDFVKGPREKSFFGGGLAGHISTARPTCPQLSTALVHAGREVDIPLHTQVTYGCVDGPRLGTRAESFFLKNAAGCDLVGMTNVPEAFLAREAQICYCTISVVTDYDCWQDDATRHVSVEQVLSRYGASLEKAKRLLATFLDRDLSSSLDCGCRNSLQSAILSPQEGLSDDKKALLDLLKS
;
A
#
# COMPACT_ATOMS: atom_id res chain seq x y z
N HIS A 1 -4.67 12.19 0.56
CA HIS A 1 -4.92 13.22 1.59
C HIS A 1 -5.21 14.62 1.03
N GLY A 2 -5.15 14.87 -0.28
CA GLY A 2 -5.36 16.22 -0.82
C GLY A 2 -4.10 17.08 -0.72
N LYS A 3 -4.17 18.33 -1.19
CA LYS A 3 -2.98 19.20 -1.28
C LYS A 3 -2.56 19.77 0.08
N SER A 4 -3.52 19.95 0.97
CA SER A 4 -3.37 20.54 2.31
C SER A 4 -3.54 19.49 3.42
N HIS A 5 -3.49 18.20 3.09
CA HIS A 5 -3.75 17.10 4.00
C HIS A 5 -5.18 17.13 4.60
N GLU A 6 -6.15 17.59 3.81
CA GLU A 6 -7.54 17.82 4.22
C GLU A 6 -8.41 16.56 4.34
N TYR A 7 -7.99 15.43 3.74
CA TYR A 7 -8.76 14.17 3.82
C TYR A 7 -8.16 13.20 4.83
N LEU A 8 -8.98 12.72 5.76
CA LEU A 8 -8.64 11.60 6.64
C LEU A 8 -8.53 10.29 5.84
N PRO A 9 -7.84 9.25 6.38
CA PRO A 9 -7.66 7.99 5.67
C PRO A 9 -8.96 7.32 5.18
N HIS A 10 -10.07 7.45 5.90
CA HIS A 10 -11.35 6.88 5.50
C HIS A 10 -12.11 7.73 4.46
N GLU A 11 -11.73 8.99 4.26
CA GLU A 11 -12.33 9.91 3.29
C GLU A 11 -11.63 9.85 1.92
N VAL A 12 -10.46 9.23 1.85
CA VAL A 12 -9.74 9.05 0.59
C VAL A 12 -10.56 8.18 -0.36
N ASN A 13 -10.83 8.70 -1.56
CA ASN A 13 -11.49 7.94 -2.60
C ASN A 13 -10.48 7.03 -3.35
N TYR A 14 -10.14 5.89 -2.72
CA TYR A 14 -9.15 4.96 -3.25
C TYR A 14 -9.50 4.42 -4.65
N ARG A 15 -10.79 4.12 -4.90
CA ARG A 15 -11.26 3.66 -6.22
C ARG A 15 -11.02 4.71 -7.28
N ALA A 16 -11.39 5.97 -7.03
CA ALA A 16 -11.17 7.05 -7.98
C ALA A 16 -9.67 7.28 -8.26
N ASN A 17 -8.83 7.23 -7.22
CA ASN A 17 -7.38 7.38 -7.37
C ASN A 17 -6.78 6.30 -8.29
N ILE A 18 -7.07 5.03 -7.99
CA ILE A 18 -6.55 3.91 -8.79
C ILE A 18 -7.14 3.91 -10.20
N TRP A 19 -8.44 4.19 -10.33
CA TRP A 19 -9.09 4.31 -11.63
C TRP A 19 -8.45 5.40 -12.48
N ALA A 20 -8.21 6.59 -11.93
CA ALA A 20 -7.61 7.70 -12.66
C ALA A 20 -6.20 7.35 -13.16
N LEU A 21 -5.37 6.72 -12.32
CA LEU A 21 -4.05 6.23 -12.72
C LEU A 21 -4.16 5.18 -13.83
N LYS A 22 -5.08 4.24 -13.70
CA LYS A 22 -5.33 3.21 -14.71
C LYS A 22 -5.73 3.81 -16.06
N SER A 23 -6.65 4.77 -16.06
CA SER A 23 -7.13 5.49 -17.25
C SER A 23 -6.04 6.28 -17.97
N LEU A 24 -4.97 6.66 -17.26
CA LEU A 24 -3.78 7.30 -17.84
C LEU A 24 -2.74 6.29 -18.35
N GLY A 25 -3.01 4.98 -18.29
CA GLY A 25 -2.09 3.93 -18.72
C GLY A 25 -0.98 3.62 -17.73
N VAL A 26 -1.11 4.01 -16.46
CA VAL A 26 -0.12 3.69 -15.42
C VAL A 26 -0.02 2.18 -15.23
N ARG A 27 1.21 1.66 -15.29
CA ARG A 27 1.51 0.23 -15.13
C ARG A 27 2.18 -0.14 -13.80
N ARG A 28 2.74 0.86 -13.10
CA ARG A 28 3.42 0.71 -11.81
C ARG A 28 3.02 1.85 -10.88
N ILE A 29 2.71 1.51 -9.63
CA ILE A 29 2.45 2.45 -8.54
C ILE A 29 3.44 2.14 -7.43
N VAL A 30 4.16 3.17 -7.00
CA VAL A 30 4.94 3.14 -5.76
C VAL A 30 4.26 4.10 -4.79
N GLY A 31 3.58 3.56 -3.79
CA GLY A 31 3.01 4.35 -2.69
C GLY A 31 4.10 4.76 -1.70
N ILE A 32 3.89 5.87 -1.00
CA ILE A 32 4.70 6.27 0.16
C ILE A 32 3.74 6.42 1.34
N SER A 33 4.04 5.82 2.48
CA SER A 33 3.13 5.86 3.63
C SER A 33 3.89 5.97 4.94
N ALA A 34 3.49 6.89 5.80
CA ALA A 34 3.92 6.91 7.20
C ALA A 34 3.32 5.71 7.93
N VAL A 35 4.12 5.03 8.75
CA VAL A 35 3.70 3.85 9.51
C VAL A 35 4.28 3.85 10.92
N GLY A 36 3.52 3.28 11.85
CA GLY A 36 4.05 2.86 13.15
C GLY A 36 4.70 1.50 13.05
N SER A 37 5.80 1.29 13.77
CA SER A 37 6.47 0.00 13.89
C SER A 37 5.88 -0.83 15.02
N LEU A 38 5.59 -2.10 14.73
CA LEU A 38 5.20 -3.11 15.70
C LEU A 38 6.39 -3.99 16.10
N ARG A 39 7.62 -3.69 15.65
CA ARG A 39 8.81 -4.53 15.87
C ARG A 39 9.98 -3.69 16.37
N GLN A 40 10.72 -4.23 17.35
CA GLN A 40 11.84 -3.51 17.95
C GLN A 40 12.97 -3.21 16.95
N ASN A 41 13.13 -4.05 15.93
CA ASN A 41 14.19 -3.96 14.92
C ASN A 41 13.78 -3.18 13.65
N LEU A 42 12.60 -2.54 13.66
CA LEU A 42 12.17 -1.61 12.61
C LEU A 42 12.03 -0.24 13.29
N GLU A 43 13.04 0.59 13.17
CA GLU A 43 13.19 1.81 13.96
C GLU A 43 12.63 3.05 13.23
N PRO A 44 12.18 4.08 13.96
CA PRO A 44 11.84 5.36 13.36
C PRO A 44 12.98 5.91 12.47
N GLY A 45 12.65 6.14 11.20
CA GLY A 45 13.61 6.56 10.17
C GLY A 45 14.06 5.44 9.22
N ASP A 46 13.67 4.19 9.49
CA ASP A 46 13.81 3.07 8.57
C ASP A 46 12.78 3.15 7.45
N LEU A 47 13.17 2.59 6.31
CA LEU A 47 12.31 2.41 5.15
C LEU A 47 12.03 0.92 4.96
N CYS A 48 10.77 0.58 4.75
CA CYS A 48 10.32 -0.80 4.58
C CYS A 48 9.50 -0.95 3.29
N LEU A 49 9.49 -2.15 2.73
CA LEU A 49 8.60 -2.55 1.64
C LEU A 49 7.66 -3.65 2.14
N ALA A 50 6.39 -3.30 2.33
CA ALA A 50 5.37 -4.28 2.70
C ALA A 50 5.20 -5.32 1.59
N ASP A 51 5.20 -6.60 1.95
CA ASP A 51 4.96 -7.72 1.03
C ASP A 51 3.61 -8.39 1.28
N GLN A 52 3.10 -8.29 2.51
CA GLN A 52 1.80 -8.76 2.95
C GLN A 52 1.00 -7.65 3.63
N TYR A 53 -0.33 -7.78 3.59
CA TYR A 53 -1.26 -6.84 4.19
C TYR A 53 -2.30 -7.58 5.02
N PHE A 54 -2.54 -7.08 6.23
CA PHE A 54 -3.61 -7.52 7.11
C PHE A 54 -4.69 -6.43 7.15
N ASP A 55 -5.87 -6.73 6.64
CA ASP A 55 -7.01 -5.79 6.59
C ASP A 55 -7.78 -5.82 7.92
N PHE A 56 -7.55 -4.81 8.76
CA PHE A 56 -8.32 -4.55 9.98
C PHE A 56 -9.21 -3.30 9.85
N VAL A 57 -9.52 -2.88 8.61
CA VAL A 57 -10.42 -1.78 8.30
C VAL A 57 -11.87 -2.28 8.36
N LYS A 58 -12.65 -1.73 9.29
CA LYS A 58 -14.05 -2.06 9.56
C LYS A 58 -15.02 -1.02 9.00
N GLY A 59 -14.54 0.19 8.76
CA GLY A 59 -15.33 1.32 8.27
C GLY A 59 -15.75 1.20 6.80
N PRO A 60 -16.59 2.14 6.34
CA PRO A 60 -17.24 2.08 5.03
C PRO A 60 -16.32 2.53 3.89
N ARG A 61 -15.21 1.82 3.69
CA ARG A 61 -14.36 2.03 2.50
C ARG A 61 -14.88 1.19 1.35
N GLU A 62 -14.97 1.78 0.17
CA GLU A 62 -15.21 1.05 -1.07
C GLU A 62 -13.96 0.25 -1.45
N LYS A 63 -13.98 -1.08 -1.27
CA LYS A 63 -12.79 -1.94 -1.37
C LYS A 63 -12.60 -2.65 -2.73
N SER A 64 -13.53 -2.53 -3.66
CA SER A 64 -13.47 -3.22 -4.96
C SER A 64 -14.11 -2.39 -6.09
N PHE A 65 -13.62 -2.58 -7.31
CA PHE A 65 -14.26 -2.13 -8.55
C PHE A 65 -15.39 -3.06 -9.00
N PHE A 66 -15.40 -4.30 -8.51
CA PHE A 66 -16.43 -5.28 -8.79
C PHE A 66 -17.74 -4.99 -8.04
N GLY A 67 -18.79 -5.72 -8.38
CA GLY A 67 -20.15 -5.52 -7.90
C GLY A 67 -21.07 -4.92 -8.98
N GLY A 68 -22.36 -4.81 -8.66
CA GLY A 68 -23.38 -4.30 -9.60
C GLY A 68 -23.43 -5.09 -10.91
N GLY A 69 -23.38 -6.42 -10.83
CA GLY A 69 -23.43 -7.33 -12.00
C GLY A 69 -22.07 -7.80 -12.53
N LEU A 70 -20.96 -7.15 -12.15
CA LEU A 70 -19.60 -7.61 -12.47
C LEU A 70 -19.00 -8.35 -11.27
N ALA A 71 -19.09 -9.67 -11.24
CA ALA A 71 -18.51 -10.51 -10.19
C ALA A 71 -17.09 -10.96 -10.59
N GLY A 72 -16.12 -10.74 -9.69
CA GLY A 72 -14.75 -11.19 -9.87
C GLY A 72 -14.02 -11.38 -8.54
N HIS A 73 -13.08 -12.32 -8.52
CA HIS A 73 -12.26 -12.67 -7.36
C HIS A 73 -10.80 -12.77 -7.77
N ILE A 74 -10.04 -11.70 -7.53
CA ILE A 74 -8.60 -11.69 -7.77
C ILE A 74 -7.85 -12.44 -6.67
N SER A 75 -6.74 -13.08 -7.03
CA SER A 75 -5.79 -13.57 -6.02
C SER A 75 -4.97 -12.42 -5.45
N THR A 76 -4.98 -12.30 -4.13
CA THR A 76 -4.16 -11.36 -3.36
C THR A 76 -3.14 -12.07 -2.47
N ALA A 77 -2.86 -13.36 -2.70
CA ALA A 77 -1.91 -14.14 -1.90
C ALA A 77 -0.49 -13.53 -1.89
N ARG A 78 -0.12 -12.85 -2.97
CA ARG A 78 1.09 -12.03 -3.08
C ARG A 78 0.71 -10.65 -3.62
N PRO A 79 0.22 -9.74 -2.75
CA PRO A 79 -0.41 -8.49 -3.16
C PRO A 79 0.61 -7.48 -3.70
N THR A 80 1.84 -7.48 -3.16
CA THR A 80 2.95 -6.66 -3.65
C THR A 80 3.59 -7.25 -4.91
N CYS A 81 3.99 -6.39 -5.85
CA CYS A 81 4.70 -6.81 -7.05
C CYS A 81 6.18 -7.16 -6.72
N PRO A 82 6.62 -8.43 -6.92
CA PRO A 82 7.97 -8.83 -6.56
C PRO A 82 9.04 -8.14 -7.41
N GLN A 83 8.80 -7.96 -8.72
CA GLN A 83 9.74 -7.27 -9.61
C GLN A 83 9.94 -5.81 -9.19
N LEU A 84 8.85 -5.12 -8.83
CA LEU A 84 8.91 -3.72 -8.37
C LEU A 84 9.64 -3.61 -7.03
N SER A 85 9.34 -4.51 -6.09
CA SER A 85 10.03 -4.59 -4.80
C SER A 85 11.54 -4.85 -4.97
N THR A 86 11.93 -5.82 -5.80
CA THR A 86 13.35 -6.10 -6.10
C THR A 86 14.05 -4.91 -6.72
N ALA A 87 13.40 -4.20 -7.64
CA ALA A 87 13.97 -3.01 -8.26
C ALA A 87 14.21 -1.88 -7.25
N LEU A 88 13.27 -1.67 -6.31
CA LEU A 88 13.42 -0.71 -5.21
C LEU A 88 14.55 -1.11 -4.25
N VAL A 89 14.66 -2.39 -3.87
CA VAL A 89 15.77 -2.90 -3.05
C VAL A 89 17.11 -2.65 -3.72
N HIS A 90 17.21 -2.91 -5.03
CA HIS A 90 18.44 -2.65 -5.76
C HIS A 90 18.75 -1.14 -5.82
N ALA A 91 17.74 -0.29 -5.99
CA ALA A 91 17.95 1.17 -5.95
C ALA A 91 18.42 1.64 -4.57
N GLY A 92 17.87 1.09 -3.49
CA GLY A 92 18.32 1.42 -2.13
C GLY A 92 19.79 1.08 -1.89
N ARG A 93 20.25 -0.07 -2.40
CA ARG A 93 21.66 -0.47 -2.30
C ARG A 93 22.62 0.49 -3.01
N GLU A 94 22.21 1.09 -4.12
CA GLU A 94 23.07 2.04 -4.86
C GLU A 94 23.28 3.37 -4.14
N VAL A 95 22.40 3.74 -3.20
CA VAL A 95 22.48 4.99 -2.44
C VAL A 95 22.65 4.78 -0.93
N ASP A 96 23.05 3.56 -0.53
CA ASP A 96 23.25 3.14 0.86
C ASP A 96 22.02 3.37 1.76
N ILE A 97 20.82 3.13 1.20
CA ILE A 97 19.54 3.20 1.91
C ILE A 97 19.01 1.77 2.06
N PRO A 98 19.15 1.15 3.25
CA PRO A 98 18.60 -0.18 3.48
C PRO A 98 17.06 -0.16 3.41
N LEU A 99 16.49 -1.21 2.83
CA LEU A 99 15.06 -1.45 2.79
C LEU A 99 14.74 -2.76 3.50
N HIS A 100 13.93 -2.69 4.56
CA HIS A 100 13.40 -3.87 5.20
C HIS A 100 12.30 -4.47 4.32
N THR A 101 12.45 -5.74 3.95
CA THR A 101 11.46 -6.48 3.15
C THR A 101 10.86 -7.61 3.97
N GLN A 102 9.85 -8.30 3.43
CA GLN A 102 9.19 -9.41 4.11
C GLN A 102 8.50 -8.96 5.40
N VAL A 103 7.84 -7.80 5.32
CA VAL A 103 7.12 -7.20 6.45
C VAL A 103 5.62 -7.14 6.15
N THR A 104 4.83 -7.51 7.14
CA THR A 104 3.38 -7.49 7.08
C THR A 104 2.83 -6.15 7.58
N TYR A 105 2.09 -5.45 6.72
CA TYR A 105 1.43 -4.20 7.04
C TYR A 105 0.01 -4.44 7.57
N GLY A 106 -0.27 -4.04 8.81
CA GLY A 106 -1.63 -3.99 9.36
C GLY A 106 -2.33 -2.67 9.03
N CYS A 107 -3.44 -2.73 8.30
CA CYS A 107 -4.23 -1.54 8.00
C CYS A 107 -5.39 -1.39 8.98
N VAL A 108 -5.50 -0.24 9.63
CA VAL A 108 -6.63 0.13 10.50
C VAL A 108 -7.42 1.30 9.92
N ASP A 109 -8.61 1.57 10.45
CA ASP A 109 -9.47 2.66 9.95
C ASP A 109 -8.90 4.07 10.16
N GLY A 110 -8.30 4.32 11.32
CA GLY A 110 -8.12 5.68 11.84
C GLY A 110 -9.47 6.33 12.19
N PRO A 111 -9.53 7.66 12.41
CA PRO A 111 -8.40 8.59 12.44
C PRO A 111 -7.67 8.60 13.79
N ARG A 112 -8.26 8.00 14.83
CA ARG A 112 -7.57 7.88 16.12
C ARG A 112 -6.36 6.96 16.00
N LEU A 113 -5.37 7.23 16.83
CA LEU A 113 -4.27 6.30 17.05
C LEU A 113 -4.77 5.05 17.80
N GLY A 114 -3.98 3.98 17.73
CA GLY A 114 -4.32 2.70 18.35
C GLY A 114 -4.37 2.78 19.87
N THR A 115 -5.08 1.83 20.46
CA THR A 115 -4.87 1.48 21.87
C THR A 115 -3.75 0.44 21.97
N ARG A 116 -3.08 0.38 23.12
CA ARG A 116 -2.02 -0.62 23.36
C ARG A 116 -2.50 -2.06 23.15
N ALA A 117 -3.76 -2.35 23.48
CA ALA A 117 -4.37 -3.67 23.25
C ALA A 117 -4.47 -3.99 21.74
N GLU A 118 -4.85 -3.01 20.92
CA GLU A 118 -4.89 -3.16 19.46
C GLU A 118 -3.48 -3.35 18.88
N SER A 119 -2.48 -2.60 19.35
CA SER A 119 -1.09 -2.79 18.94
C SER A 119 -0.58 -4.19 19.26
N PHE A 120 -0.86 -4.69 20.48
CA PHE A 120 -0.49 -6.05 20.85
C PHE A 120 -1.23 -7.12 20.05
N PHE A 121 -2.50 -6.91 19.73
CA PHE A 121 -3.24 -7.81 18.86
C PHE A 121 -2.60 -7.88 17.47
N LEU A 122 -2.37 -6.73 16.82
CA LEU A 122 -1.74 -6.66 15.50
C LEU A 122 -0.34 -7.30 15.52
N LYS A 123 0.47 -6.96 16.52
CA LYS A 123 1.86 -7.44 16.67
C LYS A 123 1.96 -8.95 16.92
N ASN A 124 1.19 -9.45 17.89
CA ASN A 124 1.38 -10.79 18.45
C ASN A 124 0.41 -11.82 17.86
N ALA A 125 -0.88 -11.45 17.72
CA ALA A 125 -1.89 -12.39 17.23
C ALA A 125 -1.94 -12.39 15.70
N ALA A 126 -1.96 -11.22 15.06
CA ALA A 126 -1.97 -11.10 13.61
C ALA A 126 -0.56 -11.16 12.98
N GLY A 127 0.49 -11.07 13.80
CA GLY A 127 1.88 -11.15 13.33
C GLY A 127 2.34 -9.96 12.49
N CYS A 128 1.64 -8.83 12.51
CA CYS A 128 1.99 -7.64 11.73
C CYS A 128 3.29 -7.01 12.23
N ASP A 129 4.03 -6.41 11.31
CA ASP A 129 5.31 -5.74 11.57
C ASP A 129 5.17 -4.22 11.57
N LEU A 130 4.23 -3.72 10.79
CA LEU A 130 3.93 -2.30 10.62
C LEU A 130 2.42 -2.08 10.83
N VAL A 131 2.05 -0.87 11.21
CA VAL A 131 0.66 -0.42 11.26
C VAL A 131 0.51 0.91 10.55
N GLY A 132 -0.57 1.06 9.79
CA GLY A 132 -0.94 2.32 9.16
C GLY A 132 -2.41 2.34 8.76
N MET A 133 -2.81 3.36 8.00
CA MET A 133 -4.24 3.63 7.76
C MET A 133 -4.64 3.66 6.28
N THR A 134 -3.72 3.55 5.33
CA THR A 134 -3.99 3.94 3.92
C THR A 134 -3.81 2.85 2.87
N ASN A 135 -2.92 1.87 3.07
CA ASN A 135 -2.61 0.93 1.97
C ASN A 135 -3.71 -0.10 1.66
N VAL A 136 -4.75 -0.18 2.50
CA VAL A 136 -5.96 -0.95 2.24
C VAL A 136 -7.15 0.02 2.11
N PRO A 137 -7.90 0.01 1.00
CA PRO A 137 -7.91 -0.99 -0.08
C PRO A 137 -6.96 -0.69 -1.27
N GLU A 138 -6.07 0.30 -1.18
CA GLU A 138 -5.22 0.74 -2.30
C GLU A 138 -4.45 -0.41 -2.99
N ALA A 139 -3.79 -1.28 -2.21
CA ALA A 139 -3.02 -2.40 -2.75
C ALA A 139 -3.89 -3.40 -3.52
N PHE A 140 -5.13 -3.65 -3.06
CA PHE A 140 -6.05 -4.60 -3.66
C PHE A 140 -6.73 -4.02 -4.89
N LEU A 141 -7.11 -2.73 -4.86
CA LEU A 141 -7.62 -2.02 -6.03
C LEU A 141 -6.57 -1.93 -7.13
N ALA A 142 -5.31 -1.70 -6.80
CA ALA A 142 -4.23 -1.75 -7.77
C ALA A 142 -4.11 -3.14 -8.42
N ARG A 143 -4.31 -4.22 -7.63
CA ARG A 143 -4.34 -5.59 -8.16
C ARG A 143 -5.55 -5.84 -9.08
N GLU A 144 -6.74 -5.34 -8.75
CA GLU A 144 -7.92 -5.43 -9.62
C GLU A 144 -7.72 -4.63 -10.92
N ALA A 145 -7.03 -3.50 -10.85
CA ALA A 145 -6.65 -2.70 -12.01
C ALA A 145 -5.45 -3.28 -12.80
N GLN A 146 -4.97 -4.47 -12.44
CA GLN A 146 -3.79 -5.11 -13.03
C GLN A 146 -2.54 -4.20 -13.01
N ILE A 147 -2.35 -3.41 -11.96
CA ILE A 147 -1.21 -2.48 -11.81
C ILE A 147 -0.18 -3.12 -10.87
N CYS A 148 1.11 -3.01 -11.21
CA CYS A 148 2.17 -3.40 -10.29
C CYS A 148 2.22 -2.43 -9.12
N TYR A 149 2.04 -2.91 -7.90
CA TYR A 149 1.98 -2.06 -6.71
C TYR A 149 3.06 -2.44 -5.71
N CYS A 150 3.65 -1.44 -5.07
CA CYS A 150 4.50 -1.57 -3.90
C CYS A 150 4.36 -0.31 -3.04
N THR A 151 4.55 -0.42 -1.73
CA THR A 151 4.55 0.73 -0.82
C THR A 151 5.92 0.84 -0.15
N ILE A 152 6.52 2.02 -0.22
CA ILE A 152 7.62 2.42 0.67
C ILE A 152 6.99 2.93 1.96
N SER A 153 7.07 2.12 3.00
CA SER A 153 6.63 2.47 4.35
C SER A 153 7.76 3.20 5.08
N VAL A 154 7.47 4.41 5.55
CA VAL A 154 8.39 5.26 6.32
C VAL A 154 8.03 5.10 7.79
N VAL A 155 8.90 4.44 8.56
CA VAL A 155 8.65 4.22 9.99
C VAL A 155 8.81 5.53 10.75
N THR A 156 7.78 5.97 11.47
CA THR A 156 7.77 7.25 12.19
C THR A 156 7.89 7.10 13.71
N ASP A 157 7.43 5.98 14.25
CA ASP A 157 7.26 5.71 15.67
C ASP A 157 7.11 4.20 15.92
N TYR A 158 6.95 3.81 17.19
CA TYR A 158 6.69 2.41 17.60
C TYR A 158 5.22 2.19 17.95
N ASP A 159 4.30 2.90 17.31
CA ASP A 159 2.88 2.91 17.64
C ASP A 159 2.69 3.16 19.16
N CYS A 160 2.00 2.29 19.90
CA CYS A 160 1.81 2.46 21.34
C CYS A 160 2.01 1.17 22.17
N TRP A 161 2.79 0.20 21.67
CA TRP A 161 3.02 -1.07 22.37
C TRP A 161 4.13 -1.02 23.43
N GLN A 162 5.05 -0.06 23.34
CA GLN A 162 6.17 0.09 24.30
C GLN A 162 5.68 0.60 25.66
N ASP A 163 6.34 0.16 26.75
CA ASP A 163 6.01 0.60 28.11
C ASP A 163 6.40 2.06 28.37
N ASP A 164 7.44 2.55 27.69
CA ASP A 164 7.86 3.95 27.75
C ASP A 164 6.87 4.84 27.00
N ALA A 165 6.05 5.57 27.76
CA ALA A 165 5.04 6.47 27.23
C ALA A 165 5.62 7.61 26.38
N THR A 166 6.90 7.98 26.55
CA THR A 166 7.55 9.00 25.71
C THR A 166 7.77 8.52 24.26
N ARG A 167 7.65 7.21 24.03
CA ARG A 167 7.80 6.56 22.72
C ARG A 167 6.47 6.22 22.06
N HIS A 168 5.35 6.57 22.71
CA HIS A 168 4.03 6.44 22.11
C HIS A 168 3.87 7.47 20.99
N VAL A 169 3.25 7.04 19.91
CA VAL A 169 3.02 7.87 18.73
C VAL A 169 2.33 9.19 19.09
N SER A 170 2.91 10.28 18.61
CA SER A 170 2.31 11.62 18.64
C SER A 170 2.46 12.30 17.28
N VAL A 171 1.56 13.21 16.96
CA VAL A 171 1.60 13.96 15.68
C VAL A 171 2.92 14.73 15.53
N GLU A 172 3.45 15.27 16.62
CA GLU A 172 4.73 16.00 16.63
C GLU A 172 5.92 15.09 16.29
N GLN A 173 5.97 13.88 16.85
CA GLN A 173 7.02 12.91 16.56
C GLN A 173 6.98 12.45 15.11
N VAL A 174 5.77 12.24 14.58
CA VAL A 174 5.57 11.95 13.16
C VAL A 174 6.16 13.09 12.33
N LEU A 175 5.71 14.33 12.53
CA LEU A 175 6.12 15.48 11.71
C LEU A 175 7.63 15.77 11.77
N SER A 176 8.25 15.73 12.95
CA SER A 176 9.66 16.05 13.15
C SER A 176 10.60 15.03 12.49
N ARG A 177 10.25 13.73 12.53
CA ARG A 177 11.05 12.64 11.94
C ARG A 177 10.73 12.38 10.48
N TYR A 178 9.54 12.77 10.03
CA TYR A 178 9.10 12.56 8.66
C TYR A 178 9.99 13.30 7.66
N GLY A 179 10.47 14.51 7.99
CA GLY A 179 11.31 15.31 7.08
C GLY A 179 12.57 14.59 6.60
N ALA A 180 13.43 14.15 7.52
CA ALA A 180 14.69 13.49 7.18
C ALA A 180 14.46 12.12 6.49
N SER A 181 13.45 11.38 6.93
CA SER A 181 13.11 10.07 6.38
C SER A 181 12.49 10.19 4.97
N LEU A 182 11.74 11.26 4.73
CA LEU A 182 11.18 11.59 3.42
C LEU A 182 12.27 11.96 2.42
N GLU A 183 13.32 12.67 2.85
CA GLU A 183 14.48 12.94 1.97
C GLU A 183 15.20 11.65 1.58
N LYS A 184 15.32 10.65 2.48
CA LYS A 184 15.81 9.32 2.11
C LYS A 184 14.91 8.67 1.06
N ALA A 185 13.58 8.68 1.27
CA ALA A 185 12.63 8.10 0.32
C ALA A 185 12.68 8.80 -1.06
N LYS A 186 12.86 10.12 -1.09
CA LYS A 186 13.04 10.88 -2.35
C LYS A 186 14.32 10.49 -3.08
N ARG A 187 15.45 10.37 -2.39
CA ARG A 187 16.73 9.93 -2.99
C ARG A 187 16.64 8.51 -3.55
N LEU A 188 16.01 7.61 -2.80
CA LEU A 188 15.72 6.26 -3.26
C LEU A 188 14.87 6.26 -4.53
N LEU A 189 13.78 7.05 -4.54
CA LEU A 189 12.88 7.13 -5.69
C LEU A 189 13.55 7.74 -6.92
N ALA A 190 14.37 8.79 -6.75
CA ALA A 190 15.13 9.36 -7.86
C ALA A 190 16.04 8.29 -8.50
N THR A 191 16.80 7.57 -7.67
CA THR A 191 17.67 6.46 -8.12
C THR A 191 16.88 5.34 -8.80
N PHE A 192 15.69 5.01 -8.29
CA PHE A 192 14.81 4.03 -8.90
C PHE A 192 14.27 4.49 -10.27
N LEU A 193 13.95 5.78 -10.41
CA LEU A 193 13.39 6.38 -11.62
C LEU A 193 14.43 6.57 -12.74
N ASP A 194 15.71 6.71 -12.40
CA ASP A 194 16.81 6.79 -13.38
C ASP A 194 17.08 5.46 -14.11
N ARG A 195 16.41 4.38 -13.70
CA ARG A 195 16.55 3.06 -14.30
C ARG A 195 15.67 2.90 -15.52
N ASP A 196 16.08 1.98 -16.39
CA ASP A 196 15.21 1.55 -17.47
C ASP A 196 14.05 0.69 -16.92
N LEU A 197 12.89 1.34 -16.76
CA LEU A 197 11.63 0.71 -16.37
C LEU A 197 10.86 0.14 -17.57
N SER A 198 11.44 0.16 -18.78
CA SER A 198 10.81 -0.40 -19.98
C SER A 198 10.86 -1.93 -20.04
N SER A 199 11.68 -2.56 -19.18
CA SER A 199 11.77 -4.02 -19.07
C SER A 199 10.39 -4.68 -18.93
N SER A 200 10.25 -5.87 -19.53
CA SER A 200 9.00 -6.62 -19.54
C SER A 200 8.43 -6.79 -18.13
N LEU A 201 7.12 -6.55 -18.02
CA LEU A 201 6.35 -6.80 -16.81
C LEU A 201 5.95 -8.27 -16.76
N ASP A 202 6.95 -9.15 -16.60
CA ASP A 202 6.72 -10.59 -16.54
C ASP A 202 6.17 -11.05 -15.17
N CYS A 203 5.94 -10.12 -14.24
CA CYS A 203 5.17 -10.40 -13.04
C CYS A 203 3.70 -10.64 -13.38
N GLY A 204 3.06 -11.60 -12.70
CA GLY A 204 1.64 -11.92 -12.89
C GLY A 204 0.65 -10.80 -12.52
N CYS A 205 1.12 -9.60 -12.12
CA CYS A 205 0.26 -8.46 -11.78
C CYS A 205 -0.56 -7.98 -12.99
N ARG A 206 0.00 -8.05 -14.21
CA ARG A 206 -0.67 -7.60 -15.44
C ARG A 206 -1.75 -8.55 -15.95
N ASN A 207 -1.83 -9.76 -15.39
CA ASN A 207 -2.75 -10.82 -15.81
C ASN A 207 -3.67 -11.26 -14.66
N SER A 208 -3.80 -10.46 -13.60
CA SER A 208 -4.58 -10.82 -12.41
C SER A 208 -6.07 -11.06 -12.69
N LEU A 209 -6.59 -10.55 -13.81
CA LEU A 209 -7.99 -10.75 -14.21
C LEU A 209 -8.23 -11.95 -15.12
N GLN A 210 -7.18 -12.60 -15.63
CA GLN A 210 -7.30 -13.64 -16.67
C GLN A 210 -8.27 -14.78 -16.30
N SER A 211 -8.30 -15.16 -15.02
CA SER A 211 -9.17 -16.21 -14.48
C SER A 211 -10.01 -15.73 -13.28
N ALA A 212 -10.14 -14.42 -13.09
CA ALA A 212 -10.78 -13.85 -11.90
C ALA A 212 -12.26 -13.50 -12.11
N ILE A 213 -12.68 -13.23 -13.35
CA ILE A 213 -14.03 -12.75 -13.66
C ILE A 213 -14.98 -13.93 -13.84
N LEU A 214 -16.08 -13.90 -13.11
CA LEU A 214 -17.13 -14.93 -13.15
C LEU A 214 -18.32 -14.52 -14.02
N SER A 215 -18.63 -13.22 -14.07
CA SER A 215 -19.77 -12.74 -14.86
C SER A 215 -19.53 -12.93 -16.35
N PRO A 216 -20.49 -13.51 -17.11
CA PRO A 216 -20.40 -13.59 -18.56
C PRO A 216 -20.42 -12.18 -19.16
N GLN A 217 -19.56 -11.92 -20.13
CA GLN A 217 -19.42 -10.58 -20.71
C GLN A 217 -20.71 -10.10 -21.38
N GLU A 218 -21.50 -11.01 -21.94
CA GLU A 218 -22.76 -10.71 -22.63
C GLU A 218 -23.81 -10.12 -21.67
N GLY A 219 -23.81 -10.55 -20.41
CA GLY A 219 -24.76 -10.13 -19.38
C GLY A 219 -24.39 -8.86 -18.63
N LEU A 220 -23.22 -8.27 -18.92
CA LEU A 220 -22.78 -7.02 -18.30
C LEU A 220 -23.49 -5.81 -18.93
N SER A 221 -23.87 -4.83 -18.10
CA SER A 221 -24.26 -3.50 -18.60
C SER A 221 -23.07 -2.82 -19.30
N ASP A 222 -23.35 -1.83 -20.14
CA ASP A 222 -22.32 -1.15 -20.93
C ASP A 222 -21.25 -0.48 -20.04
N ASP A 223 -21.67 0.15 -18.94
CA ASP A 223 -20.73 0.72 -17.96
C ASP A 223 -19.81 -0.34 -17.34
N LYS A 224 -20.31 -1.55 -17.12
CA LYS A 224 -19.53 -2.66 -16.54
C LYS A 224 -18.58 -3.28 -17.56
N LYS A 225 -18.98 -3.35 -18.83
CA LYS A 225 -18.10 -3.73 -19.94
C LYS A 225 -16.96 -2.72 -20.08
N ALA A 226 -17.29 -1.43 -20.14
CA ALA A 226 -16.30 -0.36 -20.24
C ALA A 226 -15.32 -0.35 -19.06
N LEU A 227 -15.81 -0.53 -17.82
CA LEU A 227 -14.95 -0.67 -16.65
C LEU A 227 -14.03 -1.89 -16.77
N LEU A 228 -14.57 -3.05 -17.15
CA LEU A 228 -13.78 -4.27 -17.27
C LEU A 228 -12.68 -4.14 -18.35
N ASP A 229 -13.02 -3.55 -19.50
CA ASP A 229 -12.07 -3.32 -20.58
C ASP A 229 -10.96 -2.37 -20.14
N LEU A 230 -11.31 -1.29 -19.42
CA LEU A 230 -10.33 -0.41 -18.81
C LEU A 230 -9.40 -1.19 -17.87
N LEU A 231 -9.93 -1.97 -16.93
CA LEU A 231 -9.11 -2.73 -15.98
C LEU A 231 -8.19 -3.74 -16.69
N LYS A 232 -8.63 -4.31 -17.82
CA LYS A 232 -7.84 -5.25 -18.64
C LYS A 232 -6.72 -4.60 -19.47
N SER A 233 -6.80 -3.30 -19.80
CA SER A 233 -5.81 -2.58 -20.63
C SER A 233 -4.40 -2.49 -20.04
#